data_AF-A0A2E6F859-F1
#
_entry.id   AF-A0A2E6F859-F1
#
_cell.length_a   1.000
_cell.length_b   1.000
_cell.length_c   1.000
_cell.angle_alpha   90.00
_cell.angle_beta   90.00
_cell.angle_gamma   90.00
#
_symmetry.space_group_name_H-M   'P 1'
#
loop_
_entity.id
_entity.type
_entity.pdbx_description
1 polymer ?
#
loop_
_entity_poly.entity_id
_entity_poly.type
_entity_poly.pdbx_seq_one_letter_code
_entity_poly.pdbx_strand_id
1 'polypeptide(L)'
;MSSFWTPSGEHEIPGDSSDAPSANPAPDFTGGADIDPETAAAMEQQLQEAQEQLLSVPAGQIVANHVIGLFELAALHLRVDPPNLEEARLPIDAMGVLVEQLGDRLPEHQTLAAALHQIRLGYVEVQNHESGDSEE
;
A
#
# COMPACT_ATOMS: atom_id res chain seq x y z
N MET A 1 7.94 -14.73 -6.86
CA MET A 1 6.75 -14.55 -7.70
C MET A 1 6.02 -13.36 -7.12
N SER A 2 6.09 -12.21 -7.81
CA SER A 2 5.54 -10.96 -7.31
C SER A 2 4.26 -10.66 -8.09
N SER A 3 3.12 -10.70 -7.41
CA SER A 3 1.81 -10.33 -7.96
C SER A 3 1.47 -8.91 -7.51
N PHE A 4 1.06 -8.06 -8.45
CA PHE A 4 0.49 -6.75 -8.14
C PHE A 4 -1.02 -6.88 -8.03
N TRP A 5 -1.57 -6.37 -6.95
CA TRP A 5 -3.02 -6.25 -6.82
C TRP A 5 -3.51 -4.99 -7.54
N THR A 6 -4.50 -5.15 -8.42
CA THR A 6 -5.30 -4.06 -8.98
C THR A 6 -6.75 -4.21 -8.52
N PRO A 7 -7.56 -3.13 -8.52
CA PRO A 7 -8.98 -3.22 -8.16
C PRO A 7 -9.80 -4.23 -8.99
N SER A 8 -9.26 -4.69 -10.12
CA SER A 8 -9.83 -5.72 -10.99
C SER A 8 -9.29 -7.15 -10.75
N GLY A 9 -8.39 -7.36 -9.78
CA GLY A 9 -7.79 -8.65 -9.45
C GLY A 9 -6.26 -8.64 -9.36
N GLU A 10 -5.69 -9.77 -8.90
CA GLU A 10 -4.23 -9.99 -8.84
C GLU A 10 -3.67 -10.28 -10.24
N HIS A 11 -2.63 -9.53 -10.63
CA HIS A 11 -1.95 -9.71 -11.91
C HIS A 11 -0.49 -10.13 -11.65
N GLU A 12 -0.09 -11.27 -12.21
CA GLU A 12 1.30 -11.75 -12.11
C GLU A 12 2.21 -10.98 -13.08
N ILE A 13 3.42 -10.66 -12.60
CA ILE A 13 4.49 -10.12 -13.44
C ILE A 13 5.31 -11.29 -14.01
N PRO A 14 5.47 -11.41 -15.35
CA PRO A 14 6.34 -12.41 -15.95
C PRO A 14 7.78 -12.25 -15.45
N GLY A 15 8.32 -13.30 -14.81
CA GLY A 15 9.72 -13.36 -14.36
C GLY A 15 10.66 -13.58 -15.53
N ASP A 16 11.69 -12.75 -15.63
CA ASP A 16 12.74 -12.81 -16.65
C ASP A 16 13.48 -14.16 -16.58
N SER A 17 13.24 -15.02 -17.55
CA SER A 17 14.04 -16.22 -17.81
C SER A 17 14.72 -16.02 -19.15
N SER A 18 16.01 -15.74 -19.09
CA SER A 18 16.87 -15.50 -20.24
C SER A 18 16.96 -16.74 -21.13
N ASP A 19 16.37 -16.66 -22.33
CA ASP A 19 16.88 -17.37 -23.50
C ASP A 19 16.46 -16.59 -24.76
N ALA A 20 17.43 -16.02 -25.47
CA ALA A 20 17.19 -15.28 -26.71
C ALA A 20 17.25 -16.22 -27.91
N PRO A 21 16.30 -16.12 -28.85
CA PRO A 21 16.76 -15.86 -30.21
C PRO A 21 15.94 -14.81 -30.96
N SER A 22 16.68 -14.07 -31.79
CA SER A 22 16.25 -13.18 -32.87
C SER A 22 15.41 -11.97 -32.51
N ALA A 23 16.04 -10.80 -32.72
CA ALA A 23 15.47 -9.47 -32.75
C ALA A 23 14.09 -9.42 -33.43
N ASN A 24 13.04 -9.47 -32.62
CA ASN A 24 11.84 -8.69 -32.91
C ASN A 24 12.23 -7.22 -32.81
N PRO A 25 11.82 -6.35 -33.74
CA PRO A 25 11.98 -4.92 -33.52
C PRO A 25 11.27 -4.61 -32.20
N ALA A 26 12.01 -4.01 -31.27
CA ALA A 26 11.40 -3.46 -30.06
C ALA A 26 10.21 -2.59 -30.50
N PRO A 27 9.03 -2.69 -29.88
CA PRO A 27 8.03 -1.66 -30.08
C PRO A 27 8.70 -0.35 -29.72
N ASP A 28 8.75 0.53 -30.69
CA ASP A 28 9.34 1.84 -30.59
C ASP A 28 8.58 2.62 -29.51
N PHE A 29 9.11 2.65 -28.28
CA PHE A 29 8.59 3.47 -27.19
C PHE A 29 8.87 4.98 -27.40
N THR A 30 9.34 5.38 -28.59
CA THR A 30 9.50 6.79 -28.97
C THR A 30 8.52 7.29 -30.04
N GLY A 31 7.55 6.47 -30.45
CA GLY A 31 6.41 6.91 -31.25
C GLY A 31 5.32 7.49 -30.37
N GLY A 32 5.10 8.81 -30.40
CA GLY A 32 3.90 9.42 -29.84
C GLY A 32 2.68 8.67 -30.36
N ALA A 33 1.99 7.95 -29.49
CA ALA A 33 0.74 7.31 -29.87
C ALA A 33 -0.21 8.45 -30.26
N ASP A 34 -0.47 8.62 -31.55
CA ASP A 34 -1.68 9.26 -32.04
C ASP A 34 -2.82 8.40 -31.52
N ILE A 35 -3.21 8.62 -30.26
CA ILE A 35 -4.41 8.03 -29.69
C ILE A 35 -5.55 8.59 -30.54
N ASP A 36 -6.22 7.71 -31.28
CA ASP A 36 -7.39 8.08 -32.07
C ASP A 36 -8.36 8.85 -31.16
N PRO A 37 -8.91 10.02 -31.59
CA PRO A 37 -9.86 10.79 -30.80
C PRO A 37 -10.98 9.95 -30.17
N GLU A 38 -11.42 8.85 -30.80
CA GLU A 38 -12.41 7.94 -30.20
C GLU A 38 -11.86 7.18 -28.98
N THR A 39 -10.61 6.74 -29.05
CA THR A 39 -9.92 6.05 -27.94
C THR A 39 -9.61 7.03 -26.79
N ALA A 40 -9.23 8.27 -27.11
CA ALA A 40 -8.99 9.31 -26.11
C ALA A 40 -10.28 9.67 -25.36
N ALA A 41 -11.40 9.82 -26.07
CA ALA A 41 -12.71 10.10 -25.47
C ALA A 41 -13.20 8.95 -24.57
N ALA A 42 -13.00 7.70 -24.99
CA ALA A 42 -13.34 6.53 -24.16
C ALA A 42 -12.52 6.47 -22.87
N MET A 43 -11.21 6.79 -22.94
CA MET A 43 -10.34 6.84 -21.77
C MET A 43 -10.73 7.98 -20.82
N GLU A 44 -11.07 9.16 -21.34
CA GLU A 44 -11.60 10.26 -20.54
C GLU A 44 -12.89 9.89 -19.82
N GLN A 45 -13.81 9.21 -20.52
CA GLN A 45 -15.07 8.76 -19.94
C GLN A 45 -14.84 7.75 -18.81
N GLN A 46 -13.93 6.78 -18.99
CA GLN A 46 -13.54 5.85 -17.93
C GLN A 46 -12.94 6.56 -16.71
N LEU A 47 -12.10 7.58 -16.92
CA LEU A 47 -11.54 8.38 -15.83
C LEU A 47 -12.62 9.19 -15.09
N GLN A 48 -13.62 9.70 -15.79
CA GLN A 48 -14.75 10.40 -15.18
C GLN A 48 -15.61 9.45 -14.35
N GLU A 49 -15.98 8.29 -14.90
CA GLU A 49 -16.74 7.26 -14.18
C GLU A 49 -16.00 6.78 -12.92
N ALA A 50 -14.69 6.59 -12.99
CA ALA A 50 -13.87 6.23 -11.83
C ALA A 50 -13.85 7.34 -10.77
N GLN A 51 -13.77 8.62 -11.18
CA GLN A 51 -13.85 9.76 -10.26
C GLN A 51 -15.21 9.86 -9.57
N GLU A 52 -16.31 9.68 -10.31
CA GLU A 52 -17.67 9.68 -9.75
C GLU A 52 -17.85 8.56 -8.73
N GLN A 53 -17.33 7.37 -9.00
CA GLN A 53 -17.34 6.26 -8.05
C GLN A 53 -16.55 6.60 -6.77
N LEU A 54 -15.37 7.21 -6.88
CA LEU A 54 -14.59 7.61 -5.70
C LEU A 54 -15.33 8.67 -4.86
N LEU A 55 -16.02 9.60 -5.51
CA LEU A 55 -16.84 10.62 -4.83
C LEU A 55 -18.08 10.02 -4.14
N SER A 56 -18.51 8.83 -4.55
CA SER A 56 -19.65 8.14 -3.92
C SER A 56 -19.30 7.53 -2.55
N VAL A 57 -18.01 7.30 -2.28
CA VAL A 57 -17.53 6.73 -1.01
C VAL A 57 -17.24 7.86 -0.01
N PRO A 58 -17.74 7.79 1.23
CA PRO A 58 -17.39 8.78 2.25
C PRO A 58 -15.88 8.84 2.47
N ALA A 59 -15.30 10.04 2.40
CA ALA A 59 -13.85 10.24 2.54
C ALA A 59 -13.29 9.64 3.85
N GLY A 60 -14.06 9.67 4.94
CA GLY A 60 -13.67 9.04 6.21
C GLY A 60 -13.43 7.54 6.09
N GLN A 61 -14.19 6.83 5.25
CA GLN A 61 -14.02 5.39 5.02
C GLN A 61 -12.71 5.12 4.27
N ILE A 62 -12.38 5.95 3.27
CA ILE A 62 -11.13 5.85 2.52
C ILE A 62 -9.94 6.11 3.44
N VAL A 63 -10.00 7.18 4.24
CA VAL A 63 -8.93 7.50 5.20
C VAL A 63 -8.77 6.38 6.23
N ALA A 64 -9.86 5.84 6.78
CA ALA A 64 -9.78 4.71 7.70
C ALA A 64 -9.14 3.46 7.05
N ASN A 65 -9.47 3.19 5.79
CA ASN A 65 -8.82 2.12 5.03
C ASN A 65 -7.30 2.34 4.90
N HIS A 66 -6.86 3.59 4.70
CA HIS A 66 -5.42 3.90 4.70
C HIS A 66 -4.77 3.73 6.08
N VAL A 67 -5.47 4.04 7.17
CA VAL A 67 -4.98 3.76 8.54
C VAL A 67 -4.77 2.26 8.74
N ILE A 68 -5.67 1.41 8.23
CA ILE A 68 -5.51 -0.05 8.25
C ILE A 68 -4.26 -0.47 7.45
N GLY A 69 -4.05 0.09 6.26
CA GLY A 69 -2.85 -0.18 5.47
C GLY A 69 -1.54 0.18 6.18
N LEU A 70 -1.52 1.28 6.97
CA LEU A 70 -0.37 1.63 7.81
C LEU A 70 -0.14 0.59 8.91
N PHE A 71 -1.21 0.12 9.56
CA PHE A 71 -1.11 -0.95 10.55
C PHE A 71 -0.53 -2.24 9.95
N GLU A 72 -1.01 -2.66 8.78
CA GLU A 72 -0.53 -3.87 8.09
C GLU A 72 0.94 -3.74 7.69
N LEU A 73 1.35 -2.58 7.18
CA LEU A 73 2.73 -2.30 6.80
C LEU A 73 3.66 -2.38 8.02
N ALA A 74 3.28 -1.76 9.14
CA ALA A 74 4.01 -1.86 10.40
C ALA A 74 4.12 -3.31 10.86
N ALA A 75 3.01 -4.05 10.86
CA ALA A 75 2.97 -5.45 11.28
C ALA A 75 3.84 -6.35 10.40
N LEU A 76 3.92 -6.08 9.09
CA LEU A 76 4.80 -6.79 8.16
C LEU A 76 6.26 -6.60 8.56
N HIS A 77 6.70 -5.35 8.75
CA HIS A 77 8.08 -5.05 9.15
C HIS A 77 8.47 -5.59 10.54
N LEU A 78 7.50 -5.77 11.45
CA LEU A 78 7.74 -6.43 12.73
C LEU A 78 7.82 -7.95 12.65
N ARG A 79 7.30 -8.57 11.58
CA ARG A 79 7.21 -10.04 11.43
C ARG A 79 8.26 -10.63 10.49
N VAL A 80 8.93 -9.82 9.69
CA VAL A 80 10.09 -10.29 8.89
C VAL A 80 11.23 -10.72 9.82
N ASP A 81 12.09 -11.60 9.33
CA ASP A 81 13.22 -12.16 10.09
C ASP A 81 14.55 -11.85 9.36
N PRO A 82 15.44 -11.01 9.93
CA PRO A 82 15.29 -10.31 11.21
C PRO A 82 14.26 -9.16 11.12
N PRO A 83 13.61 -8.79 12.25
CA PRO A 83 12.61 -7.72 12.26
C PRO A 83 13.21 -6.36 11.93
N ASN A 84 12.48 -5.54 11.18
CA ASN A 84 12.93 -4.19 10.80
C ASN A 84 12.23 -3.12 11.63
N LEU A 85 12.81 -2.79 12.78
CA LEU A 85 12.29 -1.77 13.71
C LEU A 85 12.34 -0.34 13.16
N GLU A 86 13.24 -0.05 12.22
CA GLU A 86 13.33 1.29 11.63
C GLU A 86 12.15 1.52 10.67
N GLU A 87 11.92 0.57 9.75
CA GLU A 87 10.82 0.63 8.79
C GLU A 87 9.44 0.43 9.44
N ALA A 88 9.35 -0.33 10.54
CA ALA A 88 8.09 -0.47 11.29
C ALA A 88 7.68 0.83 12.00
N ARG A 89 8.63 1.70 12.35
CA ARG A 89 8.38 2.89 13.17
C ARG A 89 7.56 3.95 12.43
N LEU A 90 7.94 4.25 11.19
CA LEU A 90 7.29 5.29 10.39
C LEU A 90 5.76 5.07 10.24
N PRO A 91 5.27 3.89 9.82
CA PRO A 91 3.83 3.65 9.72
C PRO A 91 3.11 3.68 11.09
N ILE A 92 3.75 3.25 12.18
CA ILE A 92 3.18 3.36 13.54
C ILE A 92 3.00 4.82 13.95
N ASP A 93 4.01 5.65 13.70
CA ASP A 93 3.96 7.09 14.02
C ASP A 93 2.90 7.80 13.15
N ALA A 94 2.84 7.49 11.86
CA ALA A 94 1.82 8.02 10.94
C ALA A 94 0.40 7.62 11.35
N MET A 95 0.19 6.34 11.72
CA MET A 95 -1.07 5.85 12.27
C MET A 95 -1.44 6.60 13.54
N GLY A 96 -0.45 6.84 14.42
CA GLY A 96 -0.61 7.65 15.64
C GLY A 96 -1.14 9.05 15.35
N VAL A 97 -0.49 9.78 14.45
CA VAL A 97 -0.92 11.14 14.06
C VAL A 97 -2.35 11.13 13.54
N LEU A 98 -2.70 10.19 12.65
CA LEU A 98 -4.04 10.14 12.06
C LEU A 98 -5.11 9.80 13.09
N VAL A 99 -4.91 8.73 13.87
CA VAL A 99 -5.92 8.22 14.80
C VAL A 99 -6.10 9.19 15.97
N GLU A 100 -5.03 9.70 16.55
CA GLU A 100 -5.11 10.57 17.74
C GLU A 100 -5.65 11.96 17.39
N GLN A 101 -5.28 12.52 16.22
CA GLN A 101 -5.68 13.88 15.86
C GLN A 101 -7.03 13.96 15.16
N LEU A 102 -7.43 12.93 14.41
CA LEU A 102 -8.74 12.94 13.73
C LEU A 102 -9.87 12.52 14.67
N GLY A 103 -9.61 11.69 15.67
CA GLY A 103 -10.62 11.34 16.68
C GLY A 103 -11.90 10.77 16.04
N ASP A 104 -13.05 11.25 16.54
CA ASP A 104 -14.39 10.87 16.07
C ASP A 104 -14.69 11.20 14.59
N ARG A 105 -13.79 11.92 13.89
CA ARG A 105 -13.91 12.12 12.44
C ARG A 105 -13.58 10.85 11.65
N LEU A 106 -12.84 9.92 12.24
CA LEU A 106 -12.58 8.61 11.66
C LEU A 106 -13.72 7.65 12.02
N PRO A 107 -14.27 6.92 11.03
CA PRO A 107 -15.16 5.81 11.35
C PRO A 107 -14.41 4.78 12.20
N GLU A 108 -15.12 4.18 13.15
CA GLU A 108 -14.56 3.14 14.03
C GLU A 108 -13.30 3.58 14.80
N HIS A 109 -13.21 4.88 15.13
CA HIS A 109 -12.05 5.46 15.82
C HIS A 109 -11.54 4.63 17.01
N GLN A 110 -12.44 4.14 17.87
CA GLN A 110 -12.06 3.32 19.02
C GLN A 110 -11.38 2.00 18.63
N THR A 111 -11.83 1.36 17.54
CA THR A 111 -11.20 0.15 17.00
C THR A 111 -9.81 0.47 16.48
N LEU A 112 -9.65 1.57 15.73
CA LEU A 112 -8.36 2.01 15.22
C LEU A 112 -7.40 2.40 16.34
N ALA A 113 -7.88 3.04 17.41
CA ALA A 113 -7.10 3.38 18.58
C ALA A 113 -6.63 2.13 19.35
N ALA A 114 -7.49 1.12 19.47
CA ALA A 114 -7.10 -0.17 20.05
C ALA A 114 -6.04 -0.87 19.20
N ALA A 115 -6.19 -0.89 17.88
CA ALA A 115 -5.20 -1.46 16.96
C ALA A 115 -3.84 -0.73 17.05
N LEU A 116 -3.85 0.60 17.13
CA LEU A 116 -2.64 1.42 17.34
C LEU A 116 -1.95 1.06 18.67
N HIS A 117 -2.71 0.86 19.74
CA HIS A 117 -2.15 0.44 21.02
C HIS A 117 -1.49 -0.93 20.91
N GLN A 118 -2.15 -1.89 20.27
CA GLN A 118 -1.62 -3.24 20.08
C GLN A 118 -0.32 -3.25 19.25
N ILE A 119 -0.26 -2.52 18.14
CA ILE A 119 0.95 -2.50 17.32
C ILE A 119 2.13 -1.82 18.03
N ARG A 120 1.87 -0.79 18.84
CA ARG A 120 2.91 -0.14 19.68
C ARG A 120 3.45 -1.09 20.75
N LEU A 121 2.59 -1.91 21.37
CA LEU A 121 3.05 -2.95 22.31
C LEU A 121 3.92 -3.98 21.59
N GLY A 122 3.46 -4.49 20.45
CA GLY A 122 4.25 -5.45 19.65
C GLY A 122 5.61 -4.89 19.22
N TYR A 123 5.68 -3.60 18.85
CA TYR A 123 6.95 -2.93 18.54
C TYR A 123 7.93 -2.97 19.72
N VAL A 124 7.47 -2.62 20.92
CA VAL A 124 8.31 -2.58 22.13
C VAL A 124 8.76 -3.99 22.53
N GLU A 125 7.87 -4.99 22.43
CA GLU A 125 8.21 -6.39 22.69
C GLU A 125 9.33 -6.89 21.77
N VAL A 126 9.21 -6.64 20.46
CA VAL A 126 10.24 -6.99 19.48
C VAL A 126 11.53 -6.21 19.72
N GLN A 127 11.46 -4.91 20.01
CA GLN A 127 12.63 -4.09 20.32
C GLN A 127 13.42 -4.61 21.52
N ASN A 128 12.72 -5.05 22.58
CA ASN A 128 13.37 -5.63 23.75
C ASN A 128 14.01 -6.98 23.44
N HIS A 129 13.38 -7.80 22.58
CA HIS A 129 13.94 -9.08 22.15
C HIS A 129 15.24 -8.89 21.35
N GLU A 130 15.24 -7.99 20.35
CA GLU A 130 16.43 -7.68 19.54
C GLU A 130 17.57 -7.08 20.38
N SER A 131 17.24 -6.27 21.38
CA SER A 131 18.23 -5.66 22.28
C SER A 131 18.85 -6.70 23.22
N GLY A 132 18.05 -7.67 23.70
CA GLY A 132 18.53 -8.75 24.57
C GLY A 132 19.40 -9.78 23.84
N ASP A 133 19.04 -10.14 22.60
CA ASP A 133 19.81 -11.06 21.76
C ASP A 133 21.16 -10.46 21.31
N SER A 134 21.28 -9.11 21.34
CA SER A 134 22.52 -8.40 21.04
C SER A 134 23.51 -8.35 22.22
N GLU A 135 23.08 -8.67 23.44
CA GLU A 135 23.88 -8.59 24.68
C GLU A 135 24.47 -9.95 25.14
N GLU A 136 24.08 -11.08 24.52
CA GLU A 136 24.65 -12.42 24.72
C GLU A 136 25.79 -12.77 23.73
#